data_AF-A0A929SR33-F1
#
_entry.id   AF-A0A929SR33-F1
#
_cell.length_a   1.000
_cell.length_b   1.000
_cell.length_c   1.000
_cell.angle_alpha   90.00
_cell.angle_beta   90.00
_cell.angle_gamma   90.00
#
_symmetry.space_group_name_H-M   'P 1'
#
loop_
_entity.id
_entity.type
_entity.pdbx_description
1 polymer ?
#
loop_
_entity_poly.entity_id
_entity_poly.type
_entity_poly.pdbx_seq_one_letter_code
_entity_poly.pdbx_strand_id
1 'polypeptide(L)'
;MVSTGCIIPVQNIRNLHLPDEIIESVKKKEFHIYAVNTIDEGIEILTDIPAGKKQQDGTYPKGTINYLVMQKLKKYYEKAKMNSAFNTSNNKVQEKNK
;
A
#
# COMPACT_ATOMS: atom_id res chain seq x y z
N MET A 1 8.86 1.34 -22.24
CA MET A 1 7.57 1.84 -22.76
C MET A 1 6.64 1.95 -21.56
N VAL A 2 6.19 3.14 -21.19
CA VAL A 2 5.26 3.31 -20.07
C VAL A 2 3.90 2.84 -20.55
N SER A 3 3.35 1.79 -19.93
CA SER A 3 2.04 1.25 -20.26
C SER A 3 0.99 2.00 -19.45
N THR A 4 0.03 2.62 -20.15
CA THR A 4 -1.07 3.40 -19.56
C THR A 4 -2.27 2.51 -19.25
N GLY A 5 -2.92 2.73 -18.11
CA GLY A 5 -4.07 1.93 -17.72
C GLY A 5 -4.74 2.39 -16.42
N CYS A 6 -5.82 1.71 -16.06
CA CYS A 6 -6.54 1.94 -14.81
C CYS A 6 -6.88 0.63 -14.10
N ILE A 7 -7.11 0.72 -12.80
CA ILE A 7 -7.59 -0.37 -11.96
C ILE A 7 -9.03 -0.05 -11.57
N ILE A 8 -9.94 -1.02 -11.70
CA ILE A 8 -11.35 -0.89 -11.34
C ILE A 8 -11.78 -2.03 -10.41
N PRO A 9 -12.80 -1.83 -9.56
CA PRO A 9 -13.44 -2.94 -8.85
C PRO A 9 -14.13 -3.90 -9.83
N VAL A 10 -14.03 -5.21 -9.58
CA VAL A 10 -14.74 -6.25 -10.37
C VAL A 10 -16.25 -6.00 -10.43
N GLN A 11 -16.82 -5.42 -9.38
CA GLN A 11 -18.24 -5.08 -9.30
C GLN A 11 -18.66 -4.09 -10.40
N ASN A 12 -17.74 -3.22 -10.85
CA ASN A 12 -18.03 -2.20 -11.84
C ASN A 12 -18.02 -2.74 -13.29
N ILE A 13 -17.55 -3.97 -13.53
CA ILE A 13 -17.48 -4.56 -14.87
C ILE A 13 -18.85 -4.56 -15.56
N ARG A 14 -19.92 -4.91 -14.83
CA ARG A 14 -21.28 -4.98 -15.40
C ARG A 14 -21.82 -3.63 -15.86
N ASN A 15 -21.32 -2.55 -15.28
CA ASN A 15 -21.76 -1.18 -15.57
C ASN A 15 -20.75 -0.42 -16.45
N LEU A 16 -19.66 -1.08 -16.86
CA LEU A 16 -18.56 -0.45 -17.57
C LEU A 16 -18.96 -0.16 -19.02
N HIS A 17 -19.29 1.09 -19.29
CA HIS A 17 -19.45 1.61 -20.64
C HIS A 17 -18.20 2.39 -21.02
N LEU A 18 -17.47 1.91 -22.02
CA LEU A 18 -16.27 2.55 -22.53
C LEU A 18 -16.58 3.26 -23.86
N PRO A 19 -16.05 4.47 -24.08
CA PRO A 19 -16.13 5.10 -25.39
C PRO A 19 -15.28 4.32 -26.41
N ASP A 20 -15.66 4.39 -27.69
CA ASP A 20 -15.05 3.60 -28.78
C ASP A 20 -13.53 3.80 -28.89
N GLU A 21 -13.04 5.01 -28.62
CA GLU A 21 -11.60 5.32 -28.60
C GLU A 21 -10.83 4.45 -27.61
N ILE A 22 -11.37 4.28 -26.40
CA ILE A 22 -10.74 3.47 -25.36
C ILE A 22 -10.82 1.99 -25.71
N ILE A 23 -11.93 1.54 -26.30
CA ILE A 23 -12.07 0.16 -26.78
C ILE A 23 -10.98 -0.15 -27.82
N GLU A 24 -10.74 0.77 -28.76
CA GLU A 24 -9.73 0.61 -29.80
C GLU A 24 -8.31 0.61 -29.22
N SER A 25 -7.99 1.50 -28.28
CA SER A 25 -6.69 1.50 -27.58
C SER A 25 -6.45 0.21 -26.79
N VAL A 26 -7.50 -0.36 -26.18
CA VAL A 26 -7.41 -1.67 -25.49
C VAL A 26 -7.11 -2.78 -26.51
N LYS A 27 -7.79 -2.81 -27.67
CA LYS A 27 -7.51 -3.77 -28.74
C LYS A 27 -6.07 -3.68 -29.26
N LYS A 28 -5.53 -2.46 -29.35
CA LYS A 28 -4.14 -2.18 -29.74
C LYS A 28 -3.10 -2.44 -28.64
N LYS A 29 -3.53 -2.80 -27.43
CA LYS A 29 -2.67 -2.98 -26.25
C LYS A 29 -1.93 -1.71 -25.82
N GLU A 30 -2.49 -0.54 -26.13
CA GLU A 30 -1.97 0.77 -25.73
C GLU A 30 -2.58 1.23 -24.39
N PHE A 31 -3.73 0.67 -24.03
CA PHE A 31 -4.42 0.92 -22.76
C PHE A 31 -4.83 -0.39 -22.08
N HIS A 32 -4.69 -0.45 -20.75
CA HIS A 32 -5.02 -1.63 -19.97
C HIS A 32 -6.03 -1.31 -18.86
N ILE A 33 -7.03 -2.17 -18.71
CA ILE A 33 -8.02 -2.09 -17.62
C ILE A 33 -7.87 -3.34 -16.77
N TYR A 34 -7.51 -3.18 -15.51
CA TYR A 34 -7.36 -4.29 -14.57
C TYR A 34 -8.52 -4.29 -13.58
N ALA A 35 -9.31 -5.35 -13.57
CA ALA A 35 -10.38 -5.52 -12.60
C ALA A 35 -9.88 -6.33 -11.40
N VAL A 36 -10.04 -5.78 -10.20
CA VAL A 36 -9.59 -6.40 -8.94
C VAL A 36 -10.72 -6.59 -7.94
N ASN A 37 -10.65 -7.64 -7.14
CA ASN A 37 -11.57 -7.93 -6.04
C ASN A 37 -11.10 -7.32 -4.72
N THR A 38 -9.78 -7.18 -4.55
CA THR A 38 -9.17 -6.76 -3.30
C THR A 38 -8.11 -5.67 -3.54
N ILE A 39 -7.82 -4.90 -2.50
CA ILE A 39 -6.76 -3.88 -2.54
C ILE A 39 -5.39 -4.54 -2.77
N ASP A 40 -5.18 -5.72 -2.20
CA ASP A 40 -3.93 -6.49 -2.35
C ASP A 40 -3.63 -6.80 -3.82
N GLU A 41 -4.61 -7.26 -4.59
CA GLU A 41 -4.47 -7.48 -6.05
C GLU A 41 -4.07 -6.19 -6.78
N GLY A 42 -4.67 -5.06 -6.43
CA GLY A 42 -4.33 -3.77 -7.03
C GLY A 42 -2.90 -3.33 -6.72
N ILE A 43 -2.45 -3.55 -5.48
CA ILE A 43 -1.08 -3.24 -5.06
C ILE A 43 -0.07 -4.12 -5.80
N GLU A 44 -0.37 -5.40 -5.99
CA GLU A 44 0.49 -6.31 -6.75
C GLU A 44 0.70 -5.82 -8.18
N ILE A 45 -0.38 -5.39 -8.86
CA ILE A 45 -0.30 -4.83 -10.22
C ILE A 45 0.56 -3.57 -10.28
N LEU A 46 0.45 -2.69 -9.28
CA LEU A 46 1.18 -1.41 -9.27
C LEU A 46 2.65 -1.56 -8.90
N THR A 47 3.01 -2.57 -8.13
CA THR A 47 4.35 -2.72 -7.54
C THR A 47 5.15 -3.87 -8.11
N ASP A 48 4.49 -4.80 -8.81
CA ASP A 48 5.06 -6.09 -9.25
C ASP A 48 5.64 -6.93 -8.10
N ILE A 49 5.16 -6.69 -6.88
CA ILE A 49 5.57 -7.37 -5.66
C ILE A 49 4.32 -8.01 -5.04
N PRO A 50 4.38 -9.29 -4.64
CA PRO A 50 3.26 -9.93 -3.95
C PRO A 50 2.83 -9.14 -2.70
N ALA A 51 1.52 -8.96 -2.49
CA ALA A 51 1.00 -8.24 -1.33
C ALA A 51 1.35 -8.98 -0.04
N GLY A 52 1.25 -10.31 -0.07
CA GLY A 52 1.56 -11.20 1.06
C GLY A 52 0.41 -11.30 2.06
N LYS A 53 -0.04 -12.54 2.32
CA LYS A 53 -1.12 -12.81 3.29
C LYS A 53 -0.57 -12.89 4.71
N LYS A 54 -1.41 -12.52 5.68
CA LYS A 54 -1.11 -12.66 7.10
C LYS A 54 -1.02 -14.14 7.47
N GLN A 55 0.07 -14.53 8.11
CA GLN A 55 0.35 -15.88 8.58
C GLN A 55 -0.33 -16.12 9.94
N GLN A 56 -0.39 -17.39 10.38
CA GLN A 56 -1.02 -17.77 11.65
C GLN A 56 -0.35 -17.12 12.88
N ASP A 57 0.96 -16.90 12.80
CA ASP A 57 1.75 -16.20 13.83
C ASP A 57 1.56 -14.66 13.81
N GLY A 58 0.70 -14.16 12.92
CA GLY A 58 0.41 -12.75 12.74
C GLY A 58 1.43 -11.98 11.90
N THR A 59 2.46 -12.64 11.36
CA THR A 59 3.50 -12.03 10.52
C THR A 59 3.13 -12.08 9.03
N TYR A 60 3.95 -11.45 8.18
CA TYR A 60 3.82 -11.49 6.72
C TYR A 60 5.09 -12.07 6.09
N PRO A 61 4.99 -12.82 4.97
CA PRO A 61 6.16 -13.40 4.32
C PRO A 61 7.18 -12.33 3.89
N LYS A 62 8.47 -12.62 4.07
CA LYS A 62 9.54 -11.70 3.65
C LYS A 62 9.47 -11.43 2.15
N GLY A 63 9.77 -10.19 1.77
CA GLY A 63 9.76 -9.76 0.37
C GLY A 63 8.38 -9.34 -0.16
N THR A 64 7.33 -9.41 0.65
CA THR A 64 5.98 -8.95 0.28
C THR A 64 5.73 -7.50 0.67
N ILE A 65 4.76 -6.83 0.03
CA ILE A 65 4.42 -5.44 0.36
C ILE A 65 3.97 -5.32 1.82
N ASN A 66 3.08 -6.20 2.29
CA ASN A 66 2.58 -6.13 3.66
C ASN A 66 3.68 -6.36 4.71
N TYR A 67 4.71 -7.15 4.39
CA TYR A 67 5.91 -7.25 5.22
C TYR A 67 6.70 -5.94 5.28
N LEU A 68 6.88 -5.24 4.15
CA LEU A 68 7.57 -3.95 4.11
C LEU A 68 6.77 -2.87 4.87
N VAL A 69 5.45 -2.86 4.72
CA VAL A 69 4.53 -1.98 5.48
C VAL A 69 4.70 -2.23 6.98
N MET A 70 4.63 -3.48 7.43
CA MET A 70 4.76 -3.84 8.84
C MET A 70 6.11 -3.40 9.42
N GLN A 71 7.21 -3.61 8.68
CA GLN A 71 8.52 -3.14 9.11
C GLN A 71 8.59 -1.61 9.23
N LYS A 72 7.96 -0.88 8.30
CA LYS A 72 7.93 0.59 8.35
C LYS A 72 7.12 1.10 9.53
N LEU A 73 5.94 0.51 9.78
CA LEU A 73 5.09 0.82 10.92
C LEU A 73 5.81 0.57 12.25
N LYS A 74 6.51 -0.57 12.38
CA LYS A 74 7.33 -0.86 13.57
C LYS A 74 8.39 0.22 13.81
N LYS A 75 9.09 0.66 12.75
CA LYS A 75 10.08 1.74 12.85
C LYS A 75 9.45 3.07 13.30
N TYR A 76 8.25 3.39 12.84
CA TYR A 76 7.53 4.59 13.28
C TYR A 76 7.10 4.49 14.75
N TYR A 77 6.61 3.33 15.17
CA TYR A 77 6.25 3.08 16.56
C TYR A 77 7.46 3.25 17.50
N GLU A 78 8.61 2.64 17.19
CA GLU A 78 9.81 2.78 18.02
C GLU A 78 10.30 4.23 18.11
N LYS A 79 10.25 4.98 16.99
CA LYS A 79 10.59 6.41 17.00
C LYS A 79 9.64 7.24 17.87
N ALA A 80 8.33 6.99 17.76
CA ALA A 80 7.34 7.68 18.58
C ALA A 80 7.52 7.37 20.08
N LYS A 81 7.85 6.12 20.41
CA LYS A 81 8.16 5.68 21.78
C LYS A 81 9.45 6.30 22.32
N MET A 82 10.51 6.38 21.52
CA MET A 82 11.72 7.11 21.90
C MET A 82 11.41 8.58 22.18
N ASN A 83 10.75 9.27 21.25
CA ASN A 83 10.46 10.70 21.38
C ASN A 83 9.64 11.02 22.63
N SER A 84 8.66 10.18 22.97
CA SER A 84 7.89 10.32 24.21
C SER A 84 8.75 10.10 25.46
N ALA A 85 9.64 9.11 25.48
CA ALA A 85 10.57 8.87 26.58
C ALA A 85 11.61 9.99 26.77
N PHE A 86 12.11 10.58 25.68
CA PHE A 86 13.01 11.74 25.72
C PHE A 86 12.30 12.99 26.28
N ASN A 87 11.07 13.26 25.87
CA ASN A 87 10.30 14.41 26.38
C ASN A 87 9.97 14.29 27.87
N THR A 88 9.67 13.10 28.38
CA THR A 88 9.45 12.89 29.83
C THR A 88 10.72 13.14 30.65
N SER A 89 11.89 12.80 30.12
CA SER A 89 13.18 12.99 30.80
C SER A 89 13.59 14.47 30.82
N ASN A 90 13.36 15.20 29.72
CA ASN A 90 13.69 16.63 29.62
C ASN A 90 12.81 17.52 30.52
N ASN A 91 11.52 17.21 30.66
CA ASN A 91 10.64 17.97 31.56
C ASN A 91 11.03 17.81 33.05
N LYS A 92 11.51 16.63 33.46
CA LYS A 92 12.00 16.41 34.84
C LYS A 92 13.29 17.16 35.16
N VAL A 93 14.10 17.52 34.16
CA VAL A 93 15.33 18.30 34.36
C VAL A 93 15.04 19.80 34.46
N GLN A 94 14.01 20.30 33.74
CA GLN A 94 13.61 21.70 33.85
C GLN A 94 12.93 22.05 35.18
N GLU A 95 12.12 21.14 35.76
CA GLU A 95 11.50 21.35 37.08
C GLU A 95 12.49 21.35 38.26
N LYS A 96 13.67 20.74 38.12
CA LYS A 96 14.69 20.72 39.18
C LYS A 96 15.63 21.93 39.19
N ASN A 97 15.56 22.78 38.16
CA ASN A 97 16.43 23.95 37.99
C ASN A 97 15.69 25.29 38.25
N LYS A 98 14.50 25.23 38.88
CA LYS A 98 13.73 26.39 39.34
C LYS A 98 13.56 26.31 40.85
#